data_AF-A0AA39KG63-F1
#
_entry.id   AF-A0AA39KG63-F1
#
_cell.length_a   1.000
_cell.length_b   1.000
_cell.length_c   1.000
_cell.angle_alpha   90.00
_cell.angle_beta   90.00
_cell.angle_gamma   90.00
#
_symmetry.space_group_name_H-M   'P 1'
#
loop_
_entity.id
_entity.type
_entity.pdbx_description
1 polymer ?
#
loop_
_entity_poly.entity_id
_entity_poly.type
_entity_poly.pdbx_seq_one_letter_code
_entity_poly.pdbx_strand_id
1 'polypeptide(L)'
;MLGCLARRARHFIRENVSRRWISVQSDDKLYLPGATLHLQFQADGSNTFEPLSVTVVKRFEPFTSAIVLLVRLGYRIGKGGPVPWSPSLGDHLQHAIRDIQEGVAPNRLELICDDENRPDIELWEDWMWEVSSWHYKLSNHNTELAAYRLLHRLQGRYIPHLFGAVSLHINPDSTPLHPITDVVQELIFEYIPGTSMAKLKPGIDISEQEAERISSQVMEAFRAIEAENCVQHGDIHMGNVVLREGSRSPVIIDFGRAGIRDPELSDEEWSTAVRGGPDTRYMRRLLLNPEDGPWKRTATPYEMSDPHYRNPLVFNRYVESMPEDFRRVTFERVLDTDWEGAREKVYQWRIRPGVRCRPGYDYD
;
A
#
# COMPACT_ATOMS: atom_id res chain seq x y z
N MET A 1 22.56 -30.09 -14.42
CA MET A 1 21.58 -30.38 -13.34
C MET A 1 20.95 -29.05 -12.91
N LEU A 2 20.17 -28.28 -13.70
CA LEU A 2 18.94 -28.53 -14.48
C LEU A 2 17.78 -29.14 -13.67
N GLY A 3 16.75 -28.33 -13.44
CA GLY A 3 15.49 -28.68 -12.79
C GLY A 3 14.54 -27.47 -12.61
N CYS A 4 13.90 -27.04 -13.70
CA CYS A 4 13.00 -25.88 -13.82
C CYS A 4 11.60 -26.05 -13.18
N LEU A 5 10.99 -24.88 -12.86
CA LEU A 5 9.58 -24.41 -13.04
C LEU A 5 8.39 -25.40 -13.07
N ALA A 6 7.30 -25.04 -12.38
CA ALA A 6 6.01 -24.72 -13.04
C ALA A 6 4.93 -24.12 -12.11
N ARG A 7 4.13 -23.23 -12.71
CA ARG A 7 2.89 -22.55 -12.29
C ARG A 7 1.67 -23.49 -12.16
N ARG A 8 0.68 -23.06 -11.36
CA ARG A 8 -0.78 -23.10 -11.64
C ARG A 8 -1.46 -22.06 -10.72
N ALA A 9 -1.99 -20.92 -11.17
CA ALA A 9 -3.13 -20.64 -12.07
C ALA A 9 -4.52 -20.87 -11.43
N ARG A 10 -5.20 -19.72 -11.22
CA ARG A 10 -6.62 -19.41 -10.93
C ARG A 10 -7.68 -20.40 -11.43
N HIS A 11 -8.71 -20.66 -10.62
CA HIS A 11 -10.15 -20.38 -10.91
C HIS A 11 -11.12 -21.01 -9.87
N PHE A 12 -12.05 -20.20 -9.34
CA PHE A 12 -13.48 -20.48 -9.05
C PHE A 12 -14.09 -19.17 -8.52
N ILE A 13 -14.70 -18.31 -9.35
CA ILE A 13 -16.14 -18.20 -9.67
C ILE A 13 -17.09 -18.28 -8.45
N ARG A 14 -17.57 -17.09 -8.04
CA ARG A 14 -18.98 -16.67 -7.94
C ARG A 14 -19.99 -17.71 -7.44
N GLU A 15 -20.45 -17.57 -6.19
CA GLU A 15 -21.84 -17.86 -5.82
C GLU A 15 -22.35 -16.88 -4.74
N ASN A 16 -23.56 -16.39 -4.99
CA ASN A 16 -24.40 -15.65 -4.06
C ASN A 16 -24.77 -16.53 -2.87
N VAL A 17 -24.68 -16.02 -1.65
CA VAL A 17 -25.65 -16.35 -0.60
C VAL A 17 -25.92 -15.12 0.26
N SER A 18 -27.12 -14.57 0.08
CA SER A 18 -27.79 -13.70 1.05
C SER A 18 -27.71 -14.31 2.45
N ARG A 19 -27.06 -13.62 3.41
CA ARG A 19 -27.24 -13.88 4.83
C ARG A 19 -27.47 -12.59 5.59
N ARG A 20 -28.75 -12.38 5.87
CA ARG A 20 -29.37 -11.70 7.01
C ARG A 20 -28.37 -11.28 8.09
N TRP A 21 -28.10 -9.98 8.19
CA TRP A 21 -27.39 -9.39 9.31
C TRP A 21 -28.34 -9.30 10.50
N ILE A 22 -28.08 -10.08 11.55
CA ILE A 22 -28.69 -9.88 12.86
C ILE A 22 -27.80 -8.87 13.56
N SER A 23 -28.33 -7.66 13.70
CA SER A 23 -27.74 -6.58 14.50
C SER A 23 -27.67 -7.03 15.95
N VAL A 24 -26.45 -7.10 16.50
CA VAL A 24 -26.21 -7.14 17.94
C VAL A 24 -25.77 -5.73 18.32
N GLN A 25 -26.54 -5.10 19.21
CA GLN A 25 -26.32 -3.75 19.73
C GLN A 25 -25.02 -3.70 20.54
N SER A 26 -23.93 -3.30 19.89
CA SER A 26 -22.83 -2.56 20.51
C SER A 26 -23.15 -1.07 20.36
N ASP A 27 -22.72 -0.21 21.29
CA ASP A 27 -22.95 1.25 21.28
C ASP A 27 -22.21 1.95 20.10
N ASP A 28 -22.66 1.67 18.88
CA ASP A 28 -22.20 2.20 17.59
C ASP A 28 -22.45 3.72 17.41
N LYS A 29 -22.75 4.43 18.50
CA LYS A 29 -23.08 5.86 18.46
C LYS A 29 -21.85 6.74 18.31
N LEU A 30 -20.66 6.26 18.67
CA LEU A 30 -19.41 7.04 18.68
C LEU A 30 -19.06 7.65 17.32
N TYR A 31 -19.36 6.96 16.21
CA TYR A 31 -19.03 7.43 14.86
C TYR A 31 -20.26 7.81 14.03
N LEU A 32 -21.40 8.03 14.68
CA LEU A 32 -22.58 8.54 13.99
C LEU A 32 -22.39 10.02 13.67
N PRO A 33 -22.89 10.49 12.52
CA PRO A 33 -23.03 11.92 12.27
C PRO A 33 -23.68 12.63 13.47
N GLY A 34 -23.02 13.65 14.00
CA GLY A 34 -23.41 14.40 15.19
C GLY A 34 -22.77 13.94 16.50
N ALA A 35 -22.06 12.82 16.55
CA ALA A 35 -21.35 12.37 17.74
C ALA A 35 -20.14 13.25 18.03
N THR A 36 -19.87 13.52 19.31
CA THR A 36 -18.66 14.24 19.75
C THR A 36 -17.63 13.25 20.25
N LEU A 37 -16.41 13.30 19.70
CA LEU A 37 -15.27 12.53 20.15
C LEU A 37 -14.33 13.43 20.95
N HIS A 38 -13.90 12.95 22.11
CA HIS A 38 -12.86 13.60 22.93
C HIS A 38 -11.52 12.89 22.68
N LEU A 39 -10.58 13.62 22.10
CA LEU A 39 -9.29 13.11 21.63
C LEU A 39 -8.15 13.78 22.41
N GLN A 40 -7.04 13.09 22.57
CA GLN A 40 -5.75 13.73 22.87
C GLN A 40 -5.05 13.97 21.54
N PHE A 41 -4.87 15.23 21.14
CA PHE A 41 -4.35 15.63 19.84
C PHE A 41 -2.95 16.20 19.95
N GLN A 42 -2.03 15.65 19.15
CA GLN A 42 -0.70 16.19 18.95
C GLN A 42 -0.61 16.78 17.55
N ALA A 43 -0.59 18.12 17.48
CA ALA A 43 -0.39 18.84 16.23
C ALA A 43 0.98 18.54 15.61
N ASP A 44 1.08 18.64 14.29
CA ASP A 44 2.37 18.54 13.61
C ASP A 44 3.36 19.61 14.12
N GLY A 45 4.60 19.19 14.39
CA GLY A 45 5.62 20.04 15.04
C GLY A 45 5.46 20.26 16.55
N SER A 46 4.42 19.73 17.20
CA SER A 46 4.24 19.79 18.67
C SER A 46 4.78 18.53 19.36
N ASN A 47 5.29 18.70 20.59
CA ASN A 47 5.70 17.60 21.48
C ASN A 47 4.68 17.31 22.60
N THR A 48 3.57 18.06 22.66
CA THR A 48 2.56 17.94 23.71
C THR A 48 1.20 17.57 23.10
N PHE A 49 0.49 16.68 23.81
CA PHE A 49 -0.91 16.36 23.51
C PHE A 49 -1.83 17.36 24.21
N GLU A 50 -2.84 17.82 23.49
CA GLU A 50 -3.87 18.72 23.99
C GLU A 50 -5.26 18.10 23.78
N PRO A 51 -6.23 18.32 24.70
CA PRO A 51 -7.58 17.81 24.53
C PRO A 51 -8.28 18.49 23.34
N LEU A 52 -8.81 17.68 22.41
CA LEU A 52 -9.56 18.14 21.24
C LEU A 52 -10.94 17.47 21.21
N SER A 53 -11.99 18.27 21.09
CA SER A 53 -13.35 17.76 20.86
C SER A 53 -13.73 17.94 19.40
N VAL A 54 -14.02 16.85 18.69
CA VAL A 54 -14.45 16.87 17.28
C VAL A 54 -15.86 16.34 17.14
N THR A 55 -16.62 16.89 16.19
CA THR A 55 -17.95 16.35 15.84
C THR A 55 -17.86 15.55 14.56
N VAL A 56 -18.35 14.33 14.57
CA VAL A 56 -18.41 13.46 13.40
C VAL A 56 -19.44 14.05 12.42
N VAL A 57 -19.01 14.47 11.24
CA VAL A 57 -19.93 15.06 10.24
C VAL A 57 -20.57 13.98 9.36
N LYS A 58 -19.81 12.94 8.99
CA LYS A 58 -20.26 11.87 8.10
C LYS A 58 -19.42 10.61 8.31
N ARG A 59 -20.07 9.44 8.23
CA ARG A 59 -19.39 8.13 8.14
C ARG A 59 -19.14 7.73 6.68
N PHE A 60 -18.01 7.10 6.38
CA PHE A 60 -17.71 6.59 5.02
C PHE A 60 -18.29 5.20 4.79
N GLU A 61 -18.91 4.99 3.61
CA GLU A 61 -19.42 3.70 3.16
C GLU A 61 -19.03 3.44 1.68
N PRO A 62 -18.62 2.21 1.29
CA PRO A 62 -18.17 1.13 2.16
C PRO A 62 -16.78 1.46 2.71
N PHE A 63 -16.63 1.17 3.99
CA PHE A 63 -15.45 1.43 4.80
C PHE A 63 -14.14 0.92 4.18
N THR A 64 -13.08 1.71 4.22
CA THR A 64 -11.70 1.28 3.93
C THR A 64 -11.18 0.41 5.09
N SER A 65 -10.09 -0.33 4.89
CA SER A 65 -9.42 -1.17 5.90
C SER A 65 -8.98 -0.40 7.15
N ALA A 66 -8.99 0.92 7.10
CA ALA A 66 -8.81 1.85 8.20
C ALA A 66 -10.20 2.38 8.64
N ILE A 67 -10.81 1.72 9.62
CA ILE A 67 -12.02 2.15 10.32
C ILE A 67 -11.65 2.33 11.78
N VAL A 68 -12.20 3.33 12.45
CA VAL A 68 -12.50 3.19 13.87
C VAL A 68 -13.73 2.28 14.06
N LEU A 69 -13.43 0.99 14.25
CA LEU A 69 -14.15 -0.08 14.97
C LEU A 69 -15.70 -0.12 14.98
N LEU A 70 -16.27 -0.92 14.07
CA LEU A 70 -17.04 -2.12 14.48
C LEU A 70 -16.18 -3.33 14.08
N VAL A 71 -15.25 -3.72 14.96
CA VAL A 71 -14.45 -4.95 14.74
C VAL A 71 -15.21 -6.15 15.27
N ARG A 72 -15.65 -7.01 14.36
CA ARG A 72 -15.51 -8.43 14.61
C ARG A 72 -14.03 -8.72 14.46
N LEU A 73 -13.32 -8.75 15.59
CA LEU A 73 -11.87 -8.91 15.59
C LEU A 73 -11.47 -10.13 14.76
N GLY A 74 -10.56 -9.84 13.84
CA GLY A 74 -9.39 -10.64 13.56
C GLY A 74 -9.68 -12.10 13.35
N TYR A 75 -10.02 -12.45 12.12
CA TYR A 75 -9.71 -13.78 11.67
C TYR A 75 -8.18 -14.01 11.81
N ARG A 76 -7.71 -14.86 12.75
CA ARG A 76 -6.28 -15.24 12.89
C ARG A 76 -5.68 -15.67 11.55
N ILE A 77 -4.48 -15.21 11.22
CA ILE A 77 -3.62 -15.88 10.23
C ILE A 77 -2.63 -16.74 11.01
N GLY A 78 -3.12 -17.85 11.57
CA GLY A 78 -2.31 -18.89 12.19
C GLY A 78 -2.51 -20.22 11.46
N LYS A 79 -1.69 -21.24 11.77
CA LYS A 79 -1.80 -22.59 11.18
C LYS A 79 -3.20 -23.23 11.36
N GLY A 80 -4.03 -22.73 12.29
CA GLY A 80 -5.38 -23.24 12.60
C GLY A 80 -6.54 -22.50 11.92
N GLY A 81 -6.25 -21.55 11.01
CA GLY A 81 -7.28 -20.67 10.48
C GLY A 81 -7.81 -19.70 11.54
N PRO A 82 -8.94 -19.05 11.27
CA PRO A 82 -9.15 -17.79 11.92
C PRO A 82 -10.08 -17.86 13.14
N VAL A 83 -9.58 -17.49 14.32
CA VAL A 83 -10.34 -17.54 15.58
C VAL A 83 -10.88 -16.15 15.93
N PRO A 84 -12.20 -16.00 16.14
CA PRO A 84 -12.79 -14.72 16.55
C PRO A 84 -12.34 -14.29 17.94
N TRP A 85 -12.28 -12.99 18.16
CA TRP A 85 -12.19 -12.46 19.52
C TRP A 85 -13.38 -12.87 20.38
N SER A 86 -13.08 -13.21 21.63
CA SER A 86 -14.06 -13.47 22.68
C SER A 86 -13.75 -12.62 23.90
N PRO A 87 -14.76 -12.29 24.73
CA PRO A 87 -14.51 -11.64 26.03
C PRO A 87 -13.47 -12.39 26.87
N SER A 88 -13.48 -13.72 26.83
CA SER A 88 -12.49 -14.56 27.54
C SER A 88 -11.05 -14.31 27.09
N LEU A 89 -10.82 -13.99 25.79
CA LEU A 89 -9.48 -13.65 25.30
C LEU A 89 -9.01 -12.32 25.87
N GLY A 90 -9.91 -11.33 25.96
CA GLY A 90 -9.65 -10.06 26.62
C GLY A 90 -9.31 -10.24 28.10
N ASP A 91 -10.09 -11.05 28.82
CA ASP A 91 -9.84 -11.37 30.22
C ASP A 91 -8.49 -12.09 30.41
N HIS A 92 -8.16 -13.04 29.53
CA HIS A 92 -6.87 -13.73 29.55
C HIS A 92 -5.69 -12.78 29.30
N LEU A 93 -5.81 -11.88 28.32
CA LEU A 93 -4.78 -10.88 28.04
C LEU A 93 -4.58 -9.95 29.25
N GLN A 94 -5.67 -9.43 29.84
CA GLN A 94 -5.58 -8.57 31.02
C GLN A 94 -4.97 -9.29 32.21
N HIS A 95 -5.33 -10.56 32.44
CA HIS A 95 -4.77 -11.37 33.51
C HIS A 95 -3.27 -11.60 33.30
N ALA A 96 -2.86 -12.00 32.10
CA ALA A 96 -1.45 -12.19 31.75
C ALA A 96 -0.63 -10.90 31.94
N ILE A 97 -1.18 -9.74 31.56
CA ILE A 97 -0.53 -8.44 31.77
C ILE A 97 -0.35 -8.15 33.27
N ARG A 98 -1.37 -8.40 34.11
CA ARG A 98 -1.25 -8.21 35.57
C ARG A 98 -0.19 -9.14 36.16
N ASP A 99 -0.20 -10.42 35.80
CA ASP A 99 0.78 -11.39 36.28
C ASP A 99 2.22 -10.97 35.92
N ILE A 100 2.42 -10.39 34.72
CA ILE A 100 3.72 -9.85 34.30
C ILE A 100 4.10 -8.62 35.12
N GLN A 101 3.18 -7.67 35.32
CA GLN A 101 3.43 -6.44 36.08
C GLN A 101 3.72 -6.71 37.56
N GLU A 102 3.08 -7.73 38.13
CA GLU A 102 3.28 -8.17 39.51
C GLU A 102 4.53 -9.08 39.67
N GLY A 103 5.19 -9.44 38.57
CA GLY A 103 6.37 -10.32 38.56
C GLY A 103 6.05 -11.79 38.83
N VAL A 104 4.78 -12.19 38.73
CA VAL A 104 4.31 -13.58 38.83
C VAL A 104 4.70 -14.38 37.58
N ALA A 105 4.71 -13.73 36.42
CA ALA A 105 5.13 -14.29 35.14
C ALA A 105 6.33 -13.53 34.54
N PRO A 106 7.21 -14.19 33.76
CA PRO A 106 8.27 -13.50 33.03
C PRO A 106 7.68 -12.52 32.00
N ASN A 107 8.39 -11.42 31.73
CA ASN A 107 7.97 -10.41 30.76
C ASN A 107 8.01 -10.94 29.32
N ARG A 108 6.98 -11.70 28.94
CA ARG A 108 6.82 -12.24 27.60
C ARG A 108 6.41 -11.18 26.57
N LEU A 109 5.97 -9.99 26.99
CA LEU A 109 5.57 -8.92 26.06
C LEU A 109 6.74 -8.46 25.18
N GLU A 110 7.91 -8.28 25.79
CA GLU A 110 9.13 -7.91 25.06
C GLU A 110 9.63 -9.05 24.17
N LEU A 111 9.64 -10.27 24.69
CA LEU A 111 10.10 -11.46 23.97
C LEU A 111 9.28 -11.76 22.70
N ILE A 112 7.97 -11.49 22.71
CA ILE A 112 7.10 -11.72 21.54
C ILE A 112 7.53 -10.86 20.33
N CYS A 113 8.19 -9.73 20.59
CA CYS A 113 8.58 -8.75 19.57
C CYS A 113 10.04 -8.85 19.14
N ASP A 114 10.81 -9.66 19.86
CA ASP A 114 12.21 -9.90 19.57
C ASP A 114 12.33 -11.07 18.58
N ASP A 115 12.62 -10.78 17.31
CA ASP A 115 12.71 -11.81 16.28
C ASP A 115 13.79 -12.88 16.57
N GLU A 116 14.83 -12.55 17.35
CA GLU A 116 15.90 -13.47 17.73
C GLU A 116 15.53 -14.32 18.95
N ASN A 117 14.82 -13.72 19.92
CA ASN A 117 14.51 -14.35 21.20
C ASN A 117 13.04 -14.80 21.34
N ARG A 118 12.21 -14.62 20.32
CA ARG A 118 10.80 -15.00 20.37
C ARG A 118 10.62 -16.51 20.58
N PRO A 119 9.67 -16.92 21.44
CA PRO A 119 9.31 -18.33 21.60
C PRO A 119 8.82 -18.92 20.28
N ASP A 120 8.98 -20.24 20.13
CA ASP A 120 8.38 -20.97 19.02
C ASP A 120 6.87 -20.66 18.95
N ILE A 121 6.39 -20.31 17.76
CA ILE A 121 4.98 -19.99 17.48
C ILE A 121 4.03 -21.12 17.88
N GLU A 122 4.51 -22.36 17.97
CA GLU A 122 3.72 -23.52 18.45
C GLU A 122 3.46 -23.48 19.96
N LEU A 123 4.22 -22.68 20.71
CA LEU A 123 4.08 -22.45 22.14
C LEU A 123 3.26 -21.19 22.47
N TRP A 124 2.82 -20.44 21.45
CA TRP A 124 2.11 -19.19 21.68
C TRP A 124 0.69 -19.44 22.17
N GLU A 125 0.37 -18.82 23.30
CA GLU A 125 -0.99 -18.68 23.78
C GLU A 125 -1.75 -17.64 22.95
N ASP A 126 -3.09 -17.68 23.00
CA ASP A 126 -3.94 -16.82 22.18
C ASP A 126 -3.67 -15.31 22.39
N TRP A 127 -3.43 -14.89 23.63
CA TRP A 127 -3.14 -13.49 23.95
C TRP A 127 -1.78 -13.03 23.42
N MET A 128 -0.82 -13.95 23.22
CA MET A 128 0.51 -13.62 22.68
C MET A 128 0.41 -13.22 21.21
N TRP A 129 -0.50 -13.83 20.44
CA TRP A 129 -0.81 -13.42 19.07
C TRP A 129 -1.41 -12.02 19.01
N GLU A 130 -2.24 -11.64 19.99
CA GLU A 130 -2.81 -10.30 20.08
C GLU A 130 -1.73 -9.26 20.40
N VAL A 131 -0.80 -9.58 21.30
CA VAL A 131 0.38 -8.75 21.60
C VAL A 131 1.23 -8.55 20.35
N SER A 132 1.58 -9.62 19.64
CA SER A 132 2.34 -9.54 18.39
C SER A 132 1.62 -8.70 17.33
N SER A 133 0.31 -8.90 17.17
CA SER A 133 -0.52 -8.14 16.23
C SER A 133 -0.57 -6.65 16.58
N TRP A 134 -0.70 -6.33 17.88
CA TRP A 134 -0.67 -4.95 18.35
C TRP A 134 0.68 -4.29 18.10
N HIS A 135 1.80 -4.96 18.40
CA HIS A 135 3.14 -4.42 18.12
C HIS A 135 3.37 -4.21 16.63
N TYR A 136 2.92 -5.14 15.77
CA TYR A 136 2.97 -4.96 14.33
C TYR A 136 2.16 -3.73 13.88
N LYS A 137 0.95 -3.52 14.44
CA LYS A 137 0.12 -2.35 14.14
C LYS A 137 0.72 -1.05 14.65
N LEU A 138 1.30 -1.06 15.85
CA LEU A 138 1.99 0.11 16.42
C LEU A 138 3.24 0.46 15.60
N SER A 139 4.00 -0.54 15.15
CA SER A 139 5.14 -0.35 14.25
C SER A 139 4.70 0.30 12.94
N ASN A 140 3.63 -0.22 12.31
CA ASN A 140 3.08 0.38 11.08
C ASN A 140 2.61 1.82 11.31
N HIS A 141 1.93 2.09 12.43
CA HIS A 141 1.50 3.45 12.79
C HIS A 141 2.69 4.40 12.89
N ASN A 142 3.75 4.00 13.60
CA ASN A 142 4.94 4.83 13.80
C ASN A 142 5.68 5.08 12.49
N THR A 143 5.80 4.03 11.66
CA THR A 143 6.37 4.11 10.31
C THR A 143 5.57 5.07 9.42
N GLU A 144 4.24 4.97 9.42
CA GLU A 144 3.38 5.87 8.65
C GLU A 144 3.52 7.32 9.12
N LEU A 145 3.47 7.57 10.43
CA LEU A 145 3.68 8.90 11.00
C LEU A 145 5.03 9.48 10.60
N ALA A 146 6.10 8.69 10.66
CA ALA A 146 7.43 9.10 10.24
C ALA A 146 7.48 9.42 8.74
N ALA A 147 6.88 8.59 7.89
CA ALA A 147 6.81 8.81 6.45
C ALA A 147 6.12 10.15 6.12
N TYR A 148 4.96 10.44 6.71
CA TYR A 148 4.24 11.69 6.46
C TYR A 148 5.03 12.92 6.93
N ARG A 149 5.71 12.84 8.08
CA ARG A 149 6.58 13.92 8.57
C ARG A 149 7.76 14.18 7.63
N LEU A 150 8.41 13.13 7.15
CA LEU A 150 9.51 13.24 6.19
C LEU A 150 9.04 13.81 4.85
N LEU A 151 7.87 13.37 4.38
CA LEU A 151 7.28 13.79 3.09
C LEU A 151 6.42 15.06 3.20
N HIS A 152 6.61 15.90 4.23
CA HIS A 152 5.78 17.11 4.47
C HIS A 152 5.67 18.03 3.23
N ARG A 153 6.70 18.12 2.39
CA ARG A 153 6.71 18.93 1.15
C ARG A 153 5.75 18.43 0.07
N LEU A 154 5.36 17.16 0.13
CA LEU A 154 4.49 16.51 -0.86
C LEU A 154 3.02 16.48 -0.42
N GLN A 155 2.75 16.79 0.85
CA GLN A 155 1.40 16.84 1.42
C GLN A 155 0.53 17.87 0.69
N GLY A 156 -0.75 17.54 0.53
CA GLY A 156 -1.71 18.34 -0.22
C GLY A 156 -1.61 18.26 -1.73
N ARG A 157 -0.47 17.81 -2.29
CA ARG A 157 -0.31 17.60 -3.73
C ARG A 157 -0.39 16.13 -4.10
N TYR A 158 0.56 15.33 -3.59
CA TYR A 158 0.74 13.93 -3.95
C TYR A 158 0.36 12.95 -2.84
N ILE A 159 0.38 13.40 -1.59
CA ILE A 159 -0.10 12.65 -0.42
C ILE A 159 -1.07 13.54 0.38
N PRO A 160 -1.95 12.98 1.24
CA PRO A 160 -2.83 13.78 2.10
C PRO A 160 -2.04 14.67 3.05
N HIS A 161 -2.63 15.77 3.53
CA HIS A 161 -2.09 16.45 4.71
C HIS A 161 -2.23 15.57 5.95
N LEU A 162 -1.18 15.46 6.74
CA LEU A 162 -1.23 14.96 8.11
C LEU A 162 -1.56 16.14 9.02
N PHE A 163 -2.69 16.07 9.72
CA PHE A 163 -3.05 17.09 10.71
C PHE A 163 -2.42 16.79 12.07
N GLY A 164 -2.23 15.53 12.41
CA GLY A 164 -1.58 15.12 13.66
C GLY A 164 -1.81 13.66 14.03
N ALA A 165 -1.25 13.26 15.15
CA ALA A 165 -1.49 11.96 15.78
C ALA A 165 -2.45 12.12 16.97
N VAL A 166 -3.29 11.12 17.21
CA VAL A 166 -4.19 11.08 18.37
C VAL A 166 -4.10 9.76 19.11
N SER A 167 -4.35 9.84 20.41
CA SER A 167 -4.56 8.66 21.26
C SER A 167 -6.02 8.64 21.72
N LEU A 168 -6.72 7.55 21.41
CA LEU A 168 -8.08 7.29 21.87
C LEU A 168 -8.04 6.32 23.05
N HIS A 169 -8.56 6.77 24.19
CA HIS A 169 -8.70 5.91 25.38
C HIS A 169 -9.99 5.08 25.28
N ILE A 170 -9.87 3.75 25.36
CA ILE A 170 -11.01 2.83 25.23
C ILE A 170 -11.92 2.92 26.46
N ASN A 171 -11.34 3.00 27.66
CA ASN A 171 -12.05 3.12 28.93
C ASN A 171 -11.46 4.27 29.77
N PRO A 172 -11.84 5.53 29.50
CA PRO A 172 -11.24 6.70 30.16
C PRO A 172 -11.49 6.74 31.67
N ASP A 173 -12.54 6.07 32.16
CA ASP A 173 -12.91 6.04 33.57
C ASP A 173 -12.21 4.93 34.38
N SER A 174 -11.48 4.03 33.72
CA SER A 174 -10.75 2.94 34.37
C SER A 174 -9.26 3.26 34.53
N THR A 175 -8.65 2.78 35.61
CA THR A 175 -7.18 2.84 35.77
C THR A 175 -6.51 2.11 34.59
N PRO A 176 -5.67 2.80 33.80
CA PRO A 176 -4.97 2.17 32.69
C PRO A 176 -4.11 1.01 33.19
N LEU A 177 -4.28 -0.16 32.57
CA LEU A 177 -3.50 -1.36 32.82
C LEU A 177 -2.25 -1.39 31.93
N HIS A 178 -2.42 -1.27 30.61
CA HIS A 178 -1.34 -1.29 29.62
C HIS A 178 -1.81 -0.66 28.29
N PRO A 179 -0.94 0.05 27.53
CA PRO A 179 -1.32 0.66 26.26
C PRO A 179 -2.05 -0.26 25.28
N ILE A 180 -1.72 -1.56 25.25
CA ILE A 180 -2.38 -2.56 24.40
C ILE A 180 -3.89 -2.72 24.68
N THR A 181 -4.32 -2.52 25.93
CA THR A 181 -5.72 -2.69 26.33
C THR A 181 -6.47 -1.37 26.43
N ASP A 182 -5.75 -0.26 26.55
CA ASP A 182 -6.36 1.01 26.98
C ASP A 182 -6.29 2.12 25.94
N VAL A 183 -5.37 2.04 24.97
CA VAL A 183 -5.09 3.13 24.03
C VAL A 183 -5.03 2.61 22.59
N VAL A 184 -5.76 3.30 21.71
CA VAL A 184 -5.62 3.17 20.26
C VAL A 184 -4.88 4.40 19.73
N GLN A 185 -3.76 4.19 19.04
CA GLN A 185 -3.05 5.25 18.33
C GLN A 185 -3.67 5.43 16.95
N GLU A 186 -3.96 6.68 16.57
CA GLU A 186 -4.55 7.01 15.28
C GLU A 186 -3.86 8.23 14.65
N LEU A 187 -4.04 8.37 13.33
CA LEU A 187 -3.55 9.50 12.56
C LEU A 187 -4.73 10.24 11.93
N ILE A 188 -4.70 11.57 11.99
CA ILE A 188 -5.72 12.41 11.38
C ILE A 188 -5.17 12.98 10.07
N PHE A 189 -5.85 12.69 8.98
CA PHE A 189 -5.47 13.12 7.64
C PHE A 189 -6.52 14.03 6.98
N GLU A 190 -6.07 14.77 5.95
CA GLU A 190 -6.94 15.35 4.94
C GLU A 190 -7.85 14.28 4.36
N TYR A 191 -9.15 14.52 4.42
CA TYR A 191 -10.09 13.71 3.66
C TYR A 191 -9.95 14.03 2.17
N ILE A 192 -9.73 13.01 1.34
CA ILE A 192 -9.64 13.13 -0.12
C ILE A 192 -10.96 12.67 -0.74
N PRO A 193 -11.86 13.57 -1.16
CA PRO A 193 -13.03 13.18 -1.94
C PRO A 193 -12.55 12.59 -3.26
N GLY A 194 -12.90 11.33 -3.53
CA GLY A 194 -12.32 10.64 -4.67
C GLY A 194 -12.69 9.18 -4.79
N THR A 195 -12.06 8.52 -5.76
CA THR A 195 -12.24 7.08 -6.03
C THR A 195 -10.88 6.42 -6.13
N SER A 196 -10.71 5.30 -5.43
CA SER A 196 -9.52 4.45 -5.57
C SER A 196 -9.41 3.94 -7.01
N MET A 197 -8.20 3.95 -7.57
CA MET A 197 -7.95 3.43 -8.91
C MET A 197 -8.35 1.96 -9.05
N ALA A 198 -8.22 1.15 -8.00
CA ALA A 198 -8.65 -0.26 -8.00
C ALA A 198 -10.15 -0.47 -8.30
N LYS A 199 -10.98 0.58 -8.17
CA LYS A 199 -12.43 0.52 -8.47
C LYS A 199 -12.77 0.93 -9.91
N LEU A 200 -11.80 1.36 -10.70
CA LEU A 200 -12.00 1.88 -12.06
C LEU A 200 -11.39 0.95 -13.09
N LYS A 201 -12.07 0.81 -14.22
CA LYS A 201 -11.61 0.05 -15.39
C LYS A 201 -11.39 0.99 -16.57
N PRO A 202 -10.13 1.14 -17.05
CA PRO A 202 -9.84 1.86 -18.29
C PRO A 202 -10.66 1.32 -19.47
N GLY A 203 -11.18 2.22 -20.29
CA GLY A 203 -12.06 1.91 -21.43
C GLY A 203 -13.53 1.65 -21.07
N ILE A 204 -13.86 1.49 -19.78
CA ILE A 204 -15.24 1.30 -19.29
C ILE A 204 -15.67 2.49 -18.43
N ASP A 205 -15.00 2.69 -17.31
CA ASP A 205 -15.34 3.74 -16.33
C ASP A 205 -14.67 5.08 -16.65
N ILE A 206 -13.53 5.03 -17.34
CA ILE A 206 -12.74 6.18 -17.80
C ILE A 206 -12.25 5.92 -19.22
N SER A 207 -12.04 6.97 -20.02
CA SER A 207 -11.47 6.81 -21.35
C SER A 207 -10.01 6.35 -21.27
N GLU A 208 -9.53 5.68 -22.31
CA GLU A 208 -8.14 5.23 -22.37
C GLU A 208 -7.13 6.40 -22.33
N GLN A 209 -7.46 7.51 -22.98
CA GLN A 209 -6.63 8.72 -22.96
C GLN A 209 -6.53 9.31 -21.54
N GLU A 210 -7.63 9.30 -20.81
CA GLU A 210 -7.67 9.78 -19.42
C GLU A 210 -6.91 8.83 -18.49
N ALA A 211 -7.05 7.51 -18.69
CA ALA A 211 -6.27 6.51 -17.97
C ALA A 211 -4.76 6.71 -18.17
N GLU A 212 -4.33 6.99 -19.41
CA GLU A 212 -2.92 7.24 -19.73
C GLU A 212 -2.41 8.55 -19.08
N ARG A 213 -3.23 9.60 -19.07
CA ARG A 213 -2.94 10.85 -18.35
C ARG A 213 -2.78 10.59 -16.85
N ILE A 214 -3.72 9.89 -16.22
CA ILE A 214 -3.67 9.52 -14.80
C ILE A 214 -2.43 8.68 -14.52
N SER A 215 -2.15 7.66 -15.33
CA SER A 215 -0.97 6.80 -15.17
C SER A 215 0.33 7.61 -15.16
N SER A 216 0.41 8.65 -16.00
CA SER A 216 1.58 9.53 -16.07
C SER A 216 1.74 10.37 -14.81
N GLN A 217 0.62 10.86 -14.24
CA GLN A 217 0.60 11.60 -12.98
C GLN A 217 0.93 10.71 -11.77
N VAL A 218 0.46 9.46 -11.76
CA VAL A 218 0.82 8.48 -10.71
C VAL A 218 2.33 8.25 -10.72
N MET A 219 2.89 8.04 -11.91
CA MET A 219 4.33 7.89 -12.06
C MET A 219 5.11 9.16 -11.67
N GLU A 220 4.52 10.36 -11.83
CA GLU A 220 5.10 11.61 -11.34
C GLU A 220 5.09 11.69 -9.81
N ALA A 221 3.98 11.29 -9.17
CA ALA A 221 3.86 11.25 -7.71
C ALA A 221 4.91 10.31 -7.08
N PHE A 222 5.06 9.09 -7.61
CA PHE A 222 6.09 8.15 -7.10
C PHE A 222 7.51 8.65 -7.32
N ARG A 223 7.80 9.28 -8.46
CA ARG A 223 9.11 9.94 -8.67
C ARG A 223 9.35 11.08 -7.70
N ALA A 224 8.30 11.82 -7.32
CA ALA A 224 8.43 12.89 -6.34
C ALA A 224 8.75 12.33 -4.94
N ILE A 225 8.09 11.24 -4.53
CA ILE A 225 8.40 10.53 -3.28
C ILE A 225 9.84 10.01 -3.29
N GLU A 226 10.24 9.34 -4.38
CA GLU A 226 11.60 8.82 -4.55
C GLU A 226 12.67 9.94 -4.51
N ALA A 227 12.36 11.11 -5.06
CA ALA A 227 13.26 12.27 -5.06
C ALA A 227 13.50 12.90 -3.68
N GLU A 228 12.60 12.70 -2.71
CA GLU A 228 12.85 13.11 -1.31
C GLU A 228 13.93 12.23 -0.64
N ASN A 229 14.26 11.09 -1.25
CA ASN A 229 15.39 10.22 -0.90
C ASN A 229 15.43 9.79 0.58
N CYS A 230 14.26 9.70 1.23
CA CYS A 230 14.11 9.40 2.65
C CYS A 230 13.03 8.36 2.95
N VAL A 231 12.13 8.08 2.00
CA VAL A 231 11.00 7.17 2.17
C VAL A 231 10.82 6.30 0.94
N GLN A 232 10.60 5.01 1.17
CA GLN A 232 10.05 4.05 0.23
C GLN A 232 8.67 3.65 0.75
N HIS A 233 7.64 3.62 -0.08
CA HIS A 233 6.26 3.33 0.33
C HIS A 233 6.02 1.87 0.76
N GLY A 234 6.59 0.90 0.05
CA GLY A 234 6.58 -0.52 0.47
C GLY A 234 5.25 -1.29 0.36
N ASP A 235 4.13 -0.64 -0.02
CA ASP A 235 2.83 -1.30 -0.24
C ASP A 235 2.12 -0.79 -1.51
N ILE A 236 2.79 -1.04 -2.63
CA ILE A 236 2.40 -0.52 -3.94
C ILE A 236 1.27 -1.35 -4.55
N HIS A 237 0.08 -0.78 -4.59
CA HIS A 237 -1.03 -1.27 -5.39
C HIS A 237 -2.03 -0.17 -5.77
N MET A 238 -2.89 -0.44 -6.75
CA MET A 238 -3.90 0.51 -7.26
C MET A 238 -4.94 0.92 -6.21
N GLY A 239 -5.04 0.15 -5.12
CA GLY A 239 -5.93 0.45 -3.99
C GLY A 239 -5.47 1.68 -3.22
N ASN A 240 -4.15 1.85 -3.09
CA ASN A 240 -3.48 2.92 -2.35
C ASN A 240 -3.26 4.20 -3.20
N VAL A 241 -3.97 4.30 -4.33
CA VAL A 241 -4.02 5.51 -5.14
C VAL A 241 -5.46 6.00 -5.25
N VAL A 242 -5.74 7.16 -4.67
CA VAL A 242 -7.04 7.81 -4.72
C VAL A 242 -7.01 8.92 -5.77
N LEU A 243 -7.96 8.91 -6.69
CA LEU A 243 -8.13 10.01 -7.65
C LEU A 243 -9.09 11.04 -7.08
N ARG A 244 -8.63 12.29 -6.91
CA ARG A 244 -9.48 13.40 -6.46
C ARG A 244 -10.71 13.55 -7.36
N GLU A 245 -11.85 13.82 -6.74
CA GLU A 245 -13.06 14.19 -7.45
C GLU A 245 -12.86 15.47 -8.27
N GLY A 246 -13.44 15.53 -9.47
CA GLY A 246 -13.23 16.63 -10.41
C GLY A 246 -11.91 16.53 -11.18
N SER A 247 -10.76 16.74 -10.51
CA SER A 247 -9.45 16.84 -11.19
C SER A 247 -8.87 15.49 -11.64
N ARG A 248 -9.27 14.41 -10.97
CA ARG A 248 -8.67 13.06 -11.08
C ARG A 248 -7.17 13.04 -10.83
N SER A 249 -6.63 14.04 -10.11
CA SER A 249 -5.22 14.03 -9.70
C SER A 249 -5.00 12.90 -8.68
N PRO A 250 -3.96 12.06 -8.85
CA PRO A 250 -3.69 10.96 -7.93
C PRO A 250 -3.13 11.46 -6.60
N VAL A 251 -3.57 10.81 -5.52
CA VAL A 251 -3.08 10.98 -4.15
C VAL A 251 -2.71 9.59 -3.63
N ILE A 252 -1.46 9.45 -3.21
CA ILE A 252 -0.89 8.20 -2.68
C ILE A 252 -1.13 8.16 -1.18
N ILE A 253 -1.61 7.02 -0.67
CA ILE A 253 -2.02 6.82 0.73
C ILE A 253 -1.44 5.53 1.30
N ASP A 254 -1.56 5.33 2.62
CA ASP A 254 -1.18 4.10 3.34
C ASP A 254 0.33 3.83 3.35
N PHE A 255 1.05 4.59 4.18
CA PHE A 255 2.50 4.42 4.37
C PHE A 255 2.84 3.49 5.54
N GLY A 256 1.89 2.67 6.00
CA GLY A 256 2.09 1.77 7.15
C GLY A 256 3.20 0.74 6.97
N ARG A 257 3.64 0.48 5.73
CA ARG A 257 4.73 -0.44 5.39
C ARG A 257 5.94 0.26 4.78
N ALA A 258 6.06 1.57 4.98
CA ALA A 258 7.13 2.33 4.40
C ALA A 258 8.51 1.89 4.92
N GLY A 259 9.49 1.87 4.03
CA GLY A 259 10.89 1.88 4.42
C GLY A 259 11.30 3.32 4.71
N ILE A 260 11.75 3.57 5.94
CA ILE A 260 12.29 4.88 6.35
C ILE A 260 13.81 4.82 6.28
N ARG A 261 14.42 5.80 5.62
CA ARG A 261 15.87 5.91 5.56
C ARG A 261 16.42 6.34 6.92
N ASP A 262 17.39 5.58 7.42
CA ASP A 262 18.21 6.01 8.55
C ASP A 262 19.02 7.27 8.16
N PRO A 263 18.95 8.37 8.93
CA PRO A 263 19.71 9.59 8.67
C PRO A 263 21.22 9.40 8.53
N GLU A 264 21.79 8.32 9.07
CA GLU A 264 23.21 8.00 9.00
C GLU A 264 23.60 7.30 7.69
N LEU A 265 22.65 6.73 6.95
CA LEU A 265 22.93 6.07 5.66
C LEU A 265 23.24 7.09 4.58
N SER A 266 24.27 6.83 3.78
CA SER A 266 24.57 7.58 2.54
C SER A 266 23.52 7.34 1.45
N ASP A 267 23.52 8.20 0.42
CA ASP A 267 22.59 8.07 -0.70
C ASP A 267 22.80 6.75 -1.46
N GLU A 268 24.06 6.32 -1.58
CA GLU A 268 24.46 5.07 -2.20
C GLU A 268 24.01 3.84 -1.39
N GLU A 269 24.18 3.88 -0.07
CA GLU A 269 23.75 2.79 0.83
C GLU A 269 22.23 2.67 0.85
N TRP A 270 21.52 3.80 0.96
CA TRP A 270 20.06 3.83 0.89
C TRP A 270 19.57 3.31 -0.45
N SER A 271 20.11 3.82 -1.56
CA SER A 271 19.77 3.36 -2.91
C SER A 271 20.00 1.86 -3.08
N THR A 272 21.09 1.33 -2.51
CA THR A 272 21.37 -0.11 -2.50
C THR A 272 20.35 -0.89 -1.67
N ALA A 273 20.02 -0.39 -0.47
CA ALA A 273 19.04 -1.01 0.44
C ALA A 273 17.65 -1.08 -0.19
N VAL A 274 17.19 0.00 -0.82
CA VAL A 274 15.91 0.01 -1.53
C VAL A 274 15.99 -0.65 -2.90
N ARG A 275 17.17 -1.06 -3.40
CA ARG A 275 17.38 -1.57 -4.76
C ARG A 275 16.97 -0.57 -5.85
N GLY A 276 17.26 0.72 -5.66
CA GLY A 276 17.10 1.78 -6.67
C GLY A 276 15.64 2.01 -7.12
N GLY A 277 14.73 2.27 -6.17
CA GLY A 277 13.37 2.73 -6.51
C GLY A 277 12.39 1.65 -7.01
N PRO A 278 12.18 0.55 -6.27
CA PRO A 278 11.31 -0.53 -6.70
C PRO A 278 9.85 -0.10 -6.71
N ASP A 279 9.44 0.91 -5.96
CA ASP A 279 8.05 1.38 -5.97
C ASP A 279 7.64 1.94 -7.33
N THR A 280 8.46 2.83 -7.89
CA THR A 280 8.29 3.38 -9.24
C THR A 280 8.25 2.25 -10.27
N ARG A 281 9.10 1.22 -10.11
CA ARG A 281 9.14 0.05 -11.00
C ARG A 281 7.90 -0.83 -10.85
N TYR A 282 7.50 -1.18 -9.63
CA TYR A 282 6.33 -1.98 -9.33
C TYR A 282 5.06 -1.29 -9.82
N MET A 283 4.89 -0.01 -9.54
CA MET A 283 3.74 0.75 -10.01
C MET A 283 3.69 0.81 -11.54
N ARG A 284 4.83 0.99 -12.21
CA ARG A 284 4.90 0.94 -13.68
C ARG A 284 4.40 -0.40 -14.23
N ARG A 285 4.78 -1.52 -13.61
CA ARG A 285 4.31 -2.86 -14.01
C ARG A 285 2.81 -3.01 -13.80
N LEU A 286 2.28 -2.53 -12.68
CA LEU A 286 0.83 -2.54 -12.41
C LEU A 286 0.07 -1.73 -13.45
N LEU A 287 0.56 -0.54 -13.81
CA LEU A 287 -0.09 0.32 -14.82
C LEU A 287 -0.08 -0.29 -16.24
N LEU A 288 0.88 -1.18 -16.52
CA LEU A 288 0.99 -1.90 -17.78
C LEU A 288 0.27 -3.27 -17.77
N ASN A 289 -0.24 -3.72 -16.62
CA ASN A 289 -0.86 -5.04 -16.51
C ASN A 289 -2.18 -5.10 -17.30
N PRO A 290 -2.30 -5.95 -18.33
CA PRO A 290 -3.54 -6.03 -19.11
C PRO A 290 -4.71 -6.62 -18.32
N GLU A 291 -4.46 -7.39 -17.26
CA GLU A 291 -5.52 -8.02 -16.46
C GLU A 291 -6.32 -7.00 -15.64
N ASP A 292 -5.70 -5.88 -15.27
CA ASP A 292 -6.32 -4.79 -14.51
C ASP A 292 -6.91 -3.70 -15.43
N GLY A 293 -6.89 -3.94 -16.75
CA GLY A 293 -7.11 -2.94 -17.79
C GLY A 293 -5.85 -2.07 -17.97
N PRO A 294 -5.34 -1.88 -19.20
CA PRO A 294 -4.10 -1.15 -19.41
C PRO A 294 -4.30 0.34 -19.09
N TRP A 295 -3.98 0.73 -17.85
CA TRP A 295 -3.92 2.13 -17.42
C TRP A 295 -2.92 2.91 -18.25
N LYS A 296 -1.90 2.21 -18.76
CA LYS A 296 -0.92 2.74 -19.67
C LYS A 296 -0.87 1.88 -20.92
N ARG A 297 -1.26 2.47 -22.06
CA ARG A 297 -1.24 1.79 -23.37
C ARG A 297 0.15 1.78 -24.00
N THR A 298 1.00 2.73 -23.60
CA THR A 298 2.32 2.92 -24.21
C THR A 298 3.44 2.69 -23.20
N ALA A 299 4.41 1.86 -23.57
CA ALA A 299 5.62 1.66 -22.80
C ALA A 299 6.76 2.43 -23.47
N THR A 300 7.53 3.21 -22.70
CA THR A 300 8.84 3.68 -23.18
C THR A 300 9.64 2.47 -23.64
N PRO A 301 10.15 2.43 -24.88
CA PRO A 301 10.87 1.26 -25.38
C PRO A 301 12.20 1.08 -24.64
N TYR A 302 12.67 -0.15 -24.50
CA TYR A 302 14.08 -0.42 -24.20
C TYR A 302 14.97 -0.01 -25.39
N GLU A 303 16.27 0.15 -25.16
CA GLU A 303 17.20 0.26 -26.28
C GLU A 303 17.14 -1.01 -27.16
N MET A 304 17.39 -0.87 -28.45
CA MET A 304 17.33 -2.03 -29.36
C MET A 304 18.36 -3.12 -29.02
N SER A 305 19.45 -2.76 -28.34
CA SER A 305 20.50 -3.64 -27.83
C SER A 305 20.10 -4.37 -26.53
N ASP A 306 18.95 -4.04 -25.95
CA ASP A 306 18.54 -4.55 -24.65
C ASP A 306 18.21 -6.06 -24.69
N PRO A 307 18.65 -6.86 -23.68
CA PRO A 307 18.36 -8.29 -23.60
C PRO A 307 16.87 -8.68 -23.63
N HIS A 308 15.94 -7.76 -23.29
CA HIS A 308 14.51 -8.00 -23.41
C HIS A 308 14.09 -8.27 -24.87
N TYR A 309 14.78 -7.68 -25.84
CA TYR A 309 14.59 -7.94 -27.27
C TYR A 309 15.53 -9.05 -27.74
N ARG A 310 15.38 -10.24 -27.16
CA ARG A 310 16.23 -11.43 -27.39
C ARG A 310 16.52 -11.75 -28.86
N ASN A 311 15.63 -11.34 -29.76
CA ASN A 311 15.79 -11.43 -31.20
C ASN A 311 14.86 -10.43 -31.92
N PRO A 312 15.05 -10.22 -33.23
CA PRO A 312 14.20 -9.31 -34.00
C PRO A 312 12.70 -9.66 -33.95
N LEU A 313 12.33 -10.94 -33.87
CA LEU A 313 10.93 -11.35 -33.76
C LEU A 313 10.24 -10.81 -32.50
N VAL A 314 10.95 -10.77 -31.36
CA VAL A 314 10.41 -10.24 -30.11
C VAL A 314 10.21 -8.73 -30.22
N PHE A 315 11.19 -8.01 -30.75
CA PHE A 315 11.09 -6.56 -30.95
C PHE A 315 9.98 -6.18 -31.94
N ASN A 316 9.95 -6.81 -33.11
CA ASN A 316 8.93 -6.54 -34.14
C ASN A 316 7.52 -6.78 -33.58
N ARG A 317 7.30 -7.88 -32.85
CA ARG A 317 6.01 -8.15 -32.17
C ARG A 317 5.64 -7.10 -31.15
N TYR A 318 6.61 -6.63 -30.36
CA TYR A 318 6.40 -5.56 -29.39
C TYR A 318 5.97 -4.25 -30.08
N VAL A 319 6.65 -3.84 -31.15
CA VAL A 319 6.29 -2.63 -31.90
C VAL A 319 4.91 -2.76 -32.56
N GLU A 320 4.62 -3.93 -33.14
CA GLU A 320 3.34 -4.24 -33.79
C GLU A 320 2.17 -4.34 -32.80
N SER A 321 2.42 -4.67 -31.53
CA SER A 321 1.38 -4.69 -30.50
C SER A 321 1.05 -3.30 -29.95
N MET A 322 1.86 -2.28 -30.23
CA MET A 322 1.61 -0.92 -29.77
C MET A 322 0.49 -0.23 -30.56
N PRO A 323 -0.24 0.72 -29.95
CA PRO A 323 -1.18 1.61 -30.66
C PRO A 323 -0.54 2.27 -31.89
N GLU A 324 -1.30 2.42 -32.98
CA GLU A 324 -0.76 2.92 -34.26
C GLU A 324 -0.20 4.34 -34.15
N ASP A 325 -0.90 5.22 -33.44
CA ASP A 325 -0.49 6.59 -33.16
C ASP A 325 0.84 6.64 -32.40
N PHE A 326 0.98 5.85 -31.32
CA PHE A 326 2.25 5.71 -30.62
C PHE A 326 3.32 5.13 -31.54
N ARG A 327 3.00 4.07 -32.28
CA ARG A 327 3.94 3.39 -33.16
C ARG A 327 4.53 4.36 -34.19
N ARG A 328 3.70 5.19 -34.81
CA ARG A 328 4.12 6.17 -35.83
C ARG A 328 5.05 7.23 -35.28
N VAL A 329 4.87 7.64 -34.02
CA VAL A 329 5.67 8.67 -33.34
C VAL A 329 6.96 8.12 -32.74
N THR A 330 6.97 6.86 -32.31
CA THR A 330 8.09 6.25 -31.59
C THR A 330 9.01 5.43 -32.49
N PHE A 331 8.46 4.79 -33.52
CA PHE A 331 9.20 3.88 -34.40
C PHE A 331 9.08 4.31 -35.86
N GLU A 332 10.05 3.88 -36.65
CA GLU A 332 10.02 4.00 -38.11
C GLU A 332 10.33 2.64 -38.74
N ARG A 333 9.70 2.39 -39.89
CA ARG A 333 9.82 1.13 -40.61
C ARG A 333 11.12 1.11 -41.42
N VAL A 334 11.79 -0.02 -41.45
CA VAL A 334 13.00 -0.24 -42.25
C VAL A 334 12.59 -0.80 -43.61
N LEU A 335 12.70 0.01 -44.67
CA LEU A 335 12.08 -0.23 -45.98
C LEU A 335 12.55 -1.51 -46.70
N ASP A 336 13.73 -2.05 -46.34
CA ASP A 336 14.32 -3.22 -47.01
C ASP A 336 14.02 -4.56 -46.29
N THR A 337 12.97 -4.61 -45.47
CA THR A 337 12.69 -5.76 -44.56
C THR A 337 11.31 -6.39 -44.75
N ASP A 338 10.67 -6.19 -45.91
CA ASP A 338 9.30 -6.64 -46.19
C ASP A 338 9.20 -8.01 -46.91
N TRP A 339 10.24 -8.85 -46.83
CA TRP A 339 10.25 -10.19 -47.42
C TRP A 339 9.76 -11.29 -46.45
N GLU A 340 9.37 -12.44 -46.98
CA GLU A 340 8.77 -13.55 -46.20
C GLU A 340 9.79 -14.18 -45.23
N GLY A 341 9.55 -14.04 -43.91
CA GLY A 341 10.48 -14.48 -42.86
C GLY A 341 11.42 -13.38 -42.35
N ALA A 342 11.35 -12.17 -42.92
CA ALA A 342 12.09 -11.00 -42.42
C ALA A 342 11.76 -10.69 -40.96
N ARG A 343 10.48 -10.83 -40.59
CA ARG A 343 9.98 -10.61 -39.23
C ARG A 343 10.78 -11.35 -38.16
N GLU A 344 11.30 -12.54 -38.49
CA GLU A 344 12.04 -13.39 -37.57
C GLU A 344 13.55 -13.12 -37.56
N LYS A 345 14.07 -12.62 -38.68
CA LYS A 345 15.51 -12.57 -38.97
C LYS A 345 16.08 -11.15 -38.97
N VAL A 346 15.26 -10.11 -39.12
CA VAL A 346 15.70 -8.72 -39.19
C VAL A 346 14.75 -7.79 -38.43
N TYR A 347 15.29 -6.66 -37.94
CA TYR A 347 14.50 -5.61 -37.30
C TYR A 347 13.73 -4.83 -38.39
N GLN A 348 12.41 -5.01 -38.43
CA GLN A 348 11.55 -4.31 -39.40
C GLN A 348 11.22 -2.89 -38.96
N TRP A 349 11.45 -2.62 -37.68
CA TRP A 349 11.27 -1.33 -37.05
C TRP A 349 12.60 -0.88 -36.45
N ARG A 350 12.79 0.43 -36.34
CA ARG A 350 13.82 1.03 -35.49
C ARG A 350 13.20 2.13 -34.65
N ILE A 351 13.76 2.36 -33.46
CA ILE A 351 13.37 3.47 -32.60
C ILE A 351 13.81 4.76 -33.29
N ARG A 352 12.91 5.74 -33.40
CA ARG A 352 13.24 7.02 -34.04
C ARG A 352 14.31 7.77 -33.25
N PRO A 353 15.23 8.49 -33.92
CA PRO A 353 16.21 9.34 -33.24
C PRO A 353 15.55 10.34 -32.29
N GLY A 354 16.10 10.48 -31.08
CA GLY A 354 15.59 11.40 -30.05
C GLY A 354 14.45 10.84 -29.19
N VAL A 355 13.91 9.67 -29.50
CA VAL A 355 12.99 8.96 -28.61
C VAL A 355 13.77 8.46 -27.39
N ARG A 356 13.29 8.79 -26.20
CA ARG A 356 13.87 8.31 -24.95
C ARG A 356 13.67 6.80 -24.82
N CYS A 357 14.75 6.08 -24.55
CA CYS A 357 14.72 4.66 -24.20
C CYS A 357 14.81 4.47 -22.69
N ARG A 358 14.33 3.32 -22.19
CA ARG A 358 14.59 2.89 -20.81
C ARG A 358 16.06 2.48 -20.66
N PRO A 359 16.73 2.82 -19.56
CA PRO A 359 18.03 2.25 -19.22
C PRO A 359 17.90 0.74 -19.03
N GLY A 360 18.88 -0.05 -19.50
CA GLY A 360 18.80 -1.51 -19.41
C GLY A 360 18.78 -2.08 -17.99
N TYR A 361 19.15 -1.28 -16.97
CA TYR A 361 19.09 -1.66 -15.55
C TYR A 361 17.71 -1.45 -14.91
N ASP A 362 16.76 -0.87 -15.63
CA ASP A 362 15.36 -0.74 -15.22
C ASP A 362 14.64 -2.09 -15.46
N TYR A 363 15.20 -3.16 -14.91
CA TYR A 363 14.74 -4.54 -15.11
C TYR A 363 13.35 -4.76 -14.51
N ASP A 364 12.50 -5.43 -15.29
CA ASP A 364 11.29 -6.11 -14.84
C ASP A 364 11.60 -7.36 -13.96
#